data_AF-A0A1Z4RMG9-F1
#
_entry.id   AF-A0A1Z4RMG9-F1
#
_cell.length_a   1.000
_cell.length_b   1.000
_cell.length_c   1.000
_cell.angle_alpha   90.00
_cell.angle_beta   90.00
_cell.angle_gamma   90.00
#
_symmetry.space_group_name_H-M   'P 1'
#
loop_
_entity.id
_entity.type
_entity.pdbx_description
1 polymer ?
#
loop_
_entity_poly.entity_id
_entity_poly.type
_entity_poly.pdbx_seq_one_letter_code
_entity_poly.pdbx_strand_id
1 'polypeptide(L)'
;MADILTHPEQFKAELKDKWLDYYQANRNWLQRYMEINHSWRNWVTIYSEEELLSLEVEDDYKPCRPQSYFIIGVVSTLEPSLQGLFPFMEYSTGNSEQIVKALGLDFDPEIELKKRSQQQSFKQTQTDLQYLDQIREEIKT
;
A
#
# COMPACT_ATOMS: atom_id res chain seq x y z
N MET A 1 -17.00 0.72 1.22
CA MET A 1 -16.02 1.31 2.13
C MET A 1 -16.57 1.18 3.54
N ALA A 2 -15.80 0.67 4.49
CA ALA A 2 -16.10 0.79 5.91
C ALA A 2 -16.25 2.27 6.28
N ASP A 3 -16.99 2.57 7.35
CA ASP A 3 -17.05 3.95 7.87
C ASP A 3 -15.87 4.18 8.82
N ILE A 4 -15.12 5.27 8.61
CA ILE A 4 -13.89 5.56 9.35
C ILE A 4 -14.14 5.78 10.85
N LEU A 5 -15.33 6.26 11.24
CA LEU A 5 -15.66 6.56 12.64
C LEU A 5 -16.06 5.31 13.42
N THR A 6 -16.65 4.32 12.74
CA THR A 6 -17.15 3.08 13.35
C THR A 6 -16.19 1.90 13.16
N HIS A 7 -15.42 1.88 12.07
CA HIS A 7 -14.55 0.77 11.68
C HIS A 7 -13.20 1.30 11.11
N PRO A 8 -12.40 2.04 11.89
CA PRO A 8 -11.22 2.76 11.41
C PRO A 8 -10.16 1.86 10.79
N GLU A 9 -9.89 0.67 11.36
CA GLU A 9 -8.85 -0.22 10.84
C GLU A 9 -9.24 -0.89 9.52
N GLN A 10 -10.52 -1.28 9.38
CA GLN A 10 -11.04 -1.78 8.11
C GLN A 10 -11.02 -0.69 7.04
N PHE A 11 -11.40 0.54 7.41
CA PHE A 11 -11.32 1.69 6.51
C PHE A 11 -9.88 1.91 6.02
N LYS A 12 -8.88 1.93 6.92
CA LYS A 12 -7.47 2.08 6.54
C LYS A 12 -7.00 0.98 5.60
N ALA A 13 -7.39 -0.27 5.84
CA ALA A 13 -7.04 -1.39 4.98
C ALA A 13 -7.62 -1.23 3.56
N GLU A 14 -8.91 -0.90 3.45
CA GLU A 14 -9.57 -0.66 2.17
C GLU A 14 -8.99 0.57 1.44
N LEU A 15 -8.60 1.61 2.19
CA LEU A 15 -7.97 2.81 1.64
C LEU A 15 -6.57 2.53 1.10
N LYS A 16 -5.79 1.72 1.83
CA LYS A 16 -4.49 1.22 1.39
C LYS A 16 -4.61 0.46 0.08
N ASP A 17 -5.59 -0.45 -0.04
CA ASP A 17 -5.81 -1.21 -1.27
C ASP A 17 -6.13 -0.29 -2.45
N LYS A 18 -7.03 0.69 -2.26
CA LYS A 18 -7.37 1.67 -3.29
C LYS A 18 -6.18 2.54 -3.72
N TRP A 19 -5.38 2.98 -2.76
CA TRP A 19 -4.15 3.72 -3.05
C TRP A 19 -3.14 2.86 -3.82
N LEU A 20 -2.95 1.60 -3.43
CA LEU A 20 -2.07 0.67 -4.14
C LEU A 20 -2.55 0.37 -5.56
N ASP A 21 -3.86 0.17 -5.77
CA ASP A 21 -4.44 -0.03 -7.10
C ASP A 21 -4.23 1.20 -7.99
N TYR A 22 -4.47 2.40 -7.47
CA TYR A 22 -4.19 3.65 -8.17
C TYR A 22 -2.70 3.78 -8.52
N TYR A 23 -1.83 3.55 -7.54
CA TYR A 23 -0.39 3.64 -7.72
C TYR A 23 0.08 2.64 -8.78
N GLN A 24 -0.38 1.38 -8.73
CA GLN A 24 -0.05 0.34 -9.70
C GLN A 24 -0.47 0.72 -11.12
N ALA A 25 -1.69 1.23 -11.30
CA ALA A 25 -2.19 1.69 -12.60
C ALA A 25 -1.39 2.89 -13.16
N ASN A 26 -0.79 3.68 -12.27
CA ASN A 26 -0.07 4.92 -12.60
C ASN A 26 1.46 4.81 -12.41
N ARG A 27 1.96 3.61 -12.12
CA ARG A 27 3.32 3.35 -11.61
C ARG A 27 4.39 3.96 -12.50
N ASN A 28 4.27 3.76 -13.82
CA ASN A 28 5.27 4.19 -14.79
C ASN A 28 5.57 5.70 -14.73
N TRP A 29 4.53 6.53 -14.66
CA TRP A 29 4.75 7.98 -14.64
C TRP A 29 5.06 8.47 -13.23
N LEU A 30 4.48 7.85 -12.18
CA LEU A 30 4.77 8.20 -10.79
C LEU A 30 6.24 7.97 -10.44
N GLN A 31 6.78 6.80 -10.78
CA GLN A 31 8.19 6.47 -10.59
C GLN A 31 9.09 7.47 -11.30
N ARG A 32 8.89 7.64 -12.62
CA ARG A 32 9.66 8.60 -13.43
C ARG A 32 9.59 10.02 -12.85
N TYR A 33 8.42 10.44 -12.38
CA TYR A 33 8.26 11.78 -11.84
C TYR A 33 8.98 11.94 -10.49
N MET A 34 8.93 10.94 -9.60
CA MET A 34 9.66 10.93 -8.33
C MET A 34 11.19 10.83 -8.52
N GLU A 35 11.63 10.14 -9.56
CA GLU A 35 13.05 10.06 -9.96
C GLU A 35 13.58 11.41 -10.41
N ILE A 36 12.84 12.12 -11.27
CA ILE A 36 13.25 13.43 -11.79
C ILE A 36 13.09 14.53 -10.72
N ASN A 37 12.03 14.45 -9.91
CA ASN A 37 11.69 15.45 -8.92
C ASN A 37 11.83 14.87 -7.51
N HIS A 38 13.04 14.87 -6.96
CA HIS A 38 13.28 14.32 -5.62
C HIS A 38 12.52 15.01 -4.48
N SER A 39 11.98 16.22 -4.68
CA SER A 39 11.09 16.88 -3.72
C SER A 39 9.68 16.25 -3.66
N TRP A 40 9.35 15.39 -4.62
CA TRP A 40 8.08 14.67 -4.70
C TRP A 40 8.11 13.29 -4.06
N ARG A 41 9.24 12.89 -3.47
CA ARG A 41 9.33 11.68 -2.67
C ARG A 41 9.58 12.00 -1.20
N ASN A 42 8.94 11.21 -0.35
CA ASN A 42 9.18 11.19 1.08
C ASN A 42 9.75 9.84 1.47
N TRP A 43 10.77 9.86 2.33
CA TRP A 43 11.39 8.64 2.84
C TRP A 43 10.52 7.99 3.90
N VAL A 44 10.51 6.66 3.90
CA VAL A 44 9.77 5.84 4.85
C VAL A 44 10.74 4.93 5.59
N THR A 45 10.54 4.74 6.89
CA THR A 45 11.45 3.96 7.75
C THR A 45 10.75 2.84 8.52
N ILE A 46 9.58 2.40 8.05
CA ILE A 46 8.76 1.40 8.75
C ILE A 46 9.23 -0.04 8.51
N TYR A 47 10.09 -0.27 7.52
CA TYR A 47 10.54 -1.59 7.11
C TYR A 47 11.83 -1.97 7.83
N SER A 48 11.93 -3.22 8.27
CA SER A 48 13.18 -3.76 8.82
C SER A 48 14.15 -4.16 7.71
N GLU A 49 15.45 -4.23 8.03
CA GLU A 49 16.46 -4.73 7.09
C GLU A 49 16.16 -6.17 6.64
N GLU A 50 15.73 -7.03 7.57
CA GLU A 50 15.31 -8.41 7.28
C GLU A 50 14.14 -8.47 6.29
N GLU A 51 13.16 -7.59 6.46
CA GLU A 51 12.01 -7.50 5.58
C GLU A 51 12.41 -7.08 4.18
N LEU A 52 13.28 -6.07 4.04
CA LEU A 52 13.80 -5.63 2.75
C LEU A 52 14.60 -6.75 2.07
N LEU A 53 15.48 -7.44 2.80
CA LEU A 53 16.24 -8.58 2.29
C LEU A 53 15.34 -9.71 1.79
N SER A 54 14.28 -10.06 2.54
CA SER A 54 13.31 -11.08 2.15
C SER A 54 12.54 -10.74 0.87
N LEU A 55 12.46 -9.45 0.57
CA LEU A 55 11.84 -8.92 -0.62
C LEU A 55 12.82 -8.75 -1.77
N GLU A 56 14.06 -9.26 -1.72
CA GLU A 56 15.02 -9.18 -2.83
C GLU A 56 15.09 -7.77 -3.46
N VAL A 57 15.10 -6.73 -2.62
CA VAL A 57 15.35 -5.35 -3.08
C VAL A 57 16.86 -5.11 -3.17
N GLU A 58 17.27 -4.06 -3.88
CA GLU A 58 18.69 -3.68 -3.98
C GLU A 58 19.26 -3.29 -2.60
N ASP A 59 20.54 -3.57 -2.35
CA ASP A 59 21.17 -3.35 -1.04
C ASP A 59 21.13 -1.89 -0.57
N ASP A 60 21.09 -0.93 -1.51
CA ASP A 60 21.00 0.50 -1.23
C ASP A 60 19.58 1.07 -1.45
N TYR A 61 18.58 0.21 -1.60
CA TYR A 61 17.19 0.60 -1.75
C TYR A 61 16.71 1.40 -0.55
N LYS A 62 16.20 2.62 -0.81
CA LYS A 62 15.65 3.50 0.22
C LYS A 62 14.14 3.60 0.05
N PRO A 63 13.36 3.02 0.99
CA PRO A 63 11.91 3.05 0.90
C PRO A 63 11.39 4.47 0.79
N CYS A 64 10.55 4.72 -0.20
CA CYS A 64 9.98 6.04 -0.43
C CYS A 64 8.56 5.95 -0.97
N ARG A 65 7.82 7.04 -0.78
CA ARG A 65 6.47 7.21 -1.31
C ARG A 65 6.33 8.59 -1.95
N PRO A 66 5.27 8.82 -2.75
CA PRO A 66 4.94 10.16 -3.19
C PRO A 66 4.72 11.13 -2.02
N GLN A 67 4.91 12.41 -2.30
CA GLN A 67 4.70 13.50 -1.37
C GLN A 67 3.26 13.53 -0.82
N SER A 68 3.12 13.94 0.44
CA SER A 68 1.87 13.77 1.20
C SER A 68 0.66 14.46 0.62
N TYR A 69 0.80 15.67 0.08
CA TYR A 69 -0.33 16.38 -0.55
C TYR A 69 -0.82 15.67 -1.82
N PHE A 70 0.07 15.05 -2.59
CA PHE A 70 -0.33 14.22 -3.72
C PHE A 70 -1.15 13.02 -3.26
N ILE A 71 -0.67 12.28 -2.25
CA ILE A 71 -1.41 11.13 -1.70
C ILE A 71 -2.78 11.58 -1.20
N ILE A 72 -2.84 12.65 -0.38
CA ILE A 72 -4.09 13.24 0.14
C ILE A 72 -5.04 13.61 -0.99
N GLY A 73 -4.54 14.31 -2.02
CA GLY A 73 -5.33 14.70 -3.18
C GLY A 73 -5.94 13.49 -3.88
N VAL A 74 -5.15 12.46 -4.17
CA VAL A 74 -5.64 11.23 -4.79
C VAL A 74 -6.67 10.53 -3.90
N VAL A 75 -6.35 10.25 -2.64
CA VAL A 75 -7.26 9.48 -1.78
C VAL A 75 -8.55 10.25 -1.46
N SER A 76 -8.53 11.60 -1.49
CA SER A 76 -9.74 12.41 -1.40
C SER A 76 -10.70 12.24 -2.58
N THR A 77 -10.18 11.85 -3.75
CA THR A 77 -10.98 11.55 -4.95
C THR A 77 -11.45 10.10 -4.96
N LEU A 78 -10.62 9.17 -4.46
CA LEU A 78 -10.97 7.75 -4.35
C LEU A 78 -11.98 7.49 -3.22
N GLU A 79 -11.88 8.24 -2.12
CA GLU A 79 -12.75 8.22 -0.95
C GLU A 79 -13.32 9.61 -0.64
N PRO A 80 -14.45 9.99 -1.25
CA PRO A 80 -15.10 11.27 -0.98
C PRO A 80 -15.48 11.49 0.50
N SER A 81 -15.65 10.42 1.28
CA SER A 81 -15.91 10.50 2.72
C SER A 81 -14.79 11.19 3.51
N LEU A 82 -13.55 11.18 2.99
CA LEU A 82 -12.42 11.91 3.59
C LEU A 82 -12.52 13.43 3.40
N GLN A 83 -13.23 13.91 2.37
CA GLN A 83 -13.31 15.34 2.07
C GLN A 83 -13.89 16.15 3.23
N GLY A 84 -14.91 15.59 3.91
CA GLY A 84 -15.51 16.21 5.08
C GLY A 84 -14.63 16.18 6.34
N LEU A 85 -13.57 15.37 6.35
CA LEU A 85 -12.70 15.17 7.51
C LEU A 85 -11.41 15.97 7.43
N PHE A 86 -10.96 16.40 6.24
CA PHE A 86 -9.72 17.18 6.10
C PHE A 86 -9.68 18.46 6.93
N PRO A 87 -10.75 19.28 7.02
CA PRO A 87 -10.72 20.46 7.88
C PRO A 87 -10.40 20.13 9.35
N PHE A 88 -10.89 18.98 9.85
CA PHE A 88 -10.62 18.52 11.21
C PHE A 88 -9.21 17.94 11.35
N MET A 89 -8.74 17.18 10.36
CA MET A 89 -7.40 16.59 10.35
C MET A 89 -6.32 17.67 10.24
N GLU A 90 -6.53 18.70 9.42
CA GLU A 90 -5.62 19.85 9.30
C GLU A 90 -5.54 20.63 10.61
N TYR A 91 -6.69 20.88 11.26
CA TYR A 91 -6.73 21.55 12.56
C TYR A 91 -6.07 20.74 13.69
N SER A 92 -6.26 19.42 13.72
CA SER A 92 -5.76 18.55 14.80
C SER A 92 -4.29 18.15 14.65
N THR A 93 -3.81 17.96 13.42
CA THR A 93 -2.45 17.45 13.16
C THR A 93 -1.48 18.53 12.69
N GLY A 94 -1.98 19.58 12.04
CA GLY A 94 -1.19 20.69 11.51
C GLY A 94 -0.17 20.33 10.41
N ASN A 95 -0.13 19.08 9.94
CA ASN A 95 0.86 18.63 8.96
C ASN A 95 0.35 17.45 8.10
N SER A 96 0.42 17.61 6.78
CA SER A 96 0.11 16.58 5.78
C SER A 96 0.80 15.23 6.02
N GLU A 97 2.03 15.20 6.56
CA GLU A 97 2.73 13.96 6.90
C GLU A 97 1.98 13.14 7.96
N GLN A 98 1.44 13.82 8.96
CA GLN A 98 0.72 13.17 10.04
C GLN A 98 -0.64 12.66 9.59
N ILE A 99 -1.27 13.35 8.63
CA ILE A 99 -2.51 12.88 8.00
C ILE A 99 -2.24 11.57 7.24
N VAL A 100 -1.19 11.51 6.41
CA VAL A 100 -0.82 10.29 5.68
C VAL A 100 -0.54 9.13 6.64
N LYS A 101 0.17 9.38 7.74
CA LYS A 101 0.41 8.39 8.80
C LYS A 101 -0.87 7.93 9.48
N ALA A 102 -1.75 8.86 9.86
CA ALA A 102 -3.02 8.56 10.51
C ALA A 102 -3.95 7.72 9.62
N LEU A 103 -3.90 7.93 8.30
CA LEU A 103 -4.62 7.16 7.30
C LEU A 103 -3.98 5.78 7.00
N GLY A 104 -2.81 5.47 7.57
CA GLY A 104 -2.11 4.21 7.33
C GLY A 104 -1.46 4.14 5.94
N LEU A 105 -1.11 5.29 5.35
CA LEU A 105 -0.57 5.40 4.00
C LEU A 105 0.93 5.77 3.97
N ASP A 106 1.60 5.76 5.13
CA ASP A 106 3.04 6.05 5.26
C ASP A 106 3.90 4.82 4.98
N PHE A 107 3.75 4.26 3.79
CA PHE A 107 4.47 3.08 3.32
C PHE A 107 5.00 3.29 1.90
N ASP A 108 6.06 2.56 1.55
CA ASP A 108 6.54 2.48 0.17
C ASP A 108 5.62 1.58 -0.67
N PRO A 109 4.98 2.12 -1.73
CA PRO A 109 4.04 1.37 -2.55
C PRO A 109 4.70 0.27 -3.40
N GLU A 110 5.97 0.39 -3.77
CA GLU A 110 6.70 -0.67 -4.50
C GLU A 110 6.89 -1.90 -3.63
N ILE A 111 7.30 -1.68 -2.38
CA ILE A 111 7.47 -2.75 -1.39
C ILE A 111 6.13 -3.46 -1.15
N GLU A 112 5.06 -2.70 -0.91
CA GLU A 112 3.74 -3.28 -0.66
C GLU A 112 3.16 -4.01 -1.88
N LEU A 113 3.41 -3.54 -3.10
CA LEU A 113 3.06 -4.27 -4.32
C LEU A 113 3.86 -5.57 -4.48
N LYS A 114 5.14 -5.59 -4.10
CA LYS A 114 5.96 -6.80 -4.11
C LYS A 114 5.43 -7.82 -3.11
N LYS A 115 5.11 -7.39 -1.88
CA LYS A 115 4.43 -8.23 -0.87
C LYS A 115 3.10 -8.79 -1.38
N ARG A 116 2.24 -7.94 -1.98
CA ARG A 116 0.95 -8.38 -2.55
C ARG A 116 1.14 -9.46 -3.61
N SER A 117 2.15 -9.32 -4.46
CA SER A 117 2.49 -10.29 -5.51
C SER A 117 2.97 -11.63 -4.93
N GLN A 118 3.86 -11.60 -3.92
CA GLN A 118 4.33 -12.81 -3.24
C GLN A 118 3.21 -13.52 -2.46
N GLN A 119 2.33 -12.76 -1.81
CA GLN A 119 1.16 -13.35 -1.12
C GLN A 119 0.21 -14.03 -2.11
N GLN A 120 0.03 -13.45 -3.30
CA GLN A 120 -0.78 -14.05 -4.35
C GLN A 120 -0.14 -15.33 -4.92
N SER A 121 1.17 -15.34 -5.15
CA SER A 121 1.87 -16.54 -5.62
C SER A 121 1.84 -17.66 -4.59
N PHE A 122 1.99 -17.34 -3.30
CA PHE A 122 1.88 -18.32 -2.22
C PHE A 122 0.47 -18.92 -2.13
N LYS A 123 -0.58 -18.07 -2.18
CA LYS A 123 -1.97 -18.53 -2.21
C LYS A 123 -2.27 -19.43 -3.40
N GLN A 124 -1.76 -19.09 -4.58
CA GLN A 124 -1.92 -19.90 -5.78
C GLN A 124 -1.24 -21.27 -5.59
N THR A 125 0.01 -21.28 -5.14
CA THR A 125 0.77 -22.51 -4.89
C THR A 125 0.07 -23.41 -3.89
N GLN A 126 -0.47 -22.85 -2.81
CA GLN A 126 -1.21 -23.60 -1.81
C GLN A 126 -2.51 -24.20 -2.39
N THR A 127 -3.21 -23.44 -3.22
CA THR A 127 -4.43 -23.92 -3.90
C THR A 127 -4.11 -25.05 -4.87
N ASP A 128 -3.02 -24.92 -5.63
CA ASP A 128 -2.58 -25.95 -6.58
C ASP A 128 -2.19 -27.24 -5.87
N LEU A 129 -1.46 -27.15 -4.75
CA LEU A 129 -1.11 -28.30 -3.91
C LEU A 129 -2.36 -29.00 -3.36
N GLN A 130 -3.34 -28.23 -2.87
CA GLN A 130 -4.62 -28.79 -2.39
C GLN A 130 -5.37 -29.53 -3.50
N TYR A 131 -5.38 -29.00 -4.72
CA TYR A 131 -6.01 -29.65 -5.87
C TYR A 131 -5.29 -30.95 -6.26
N LEU A 132 -3.95 -30.97 -6.25
CA LEU A 132 -3.18 -32.19 -6.54
C LEU A 132 -3.41 -33.29 -5.49
N ASP A 133 -3.52 -32.92 -4.21
CA ASP A 133 -3.83 -33.88 -3.15
C ASP A 133 -5.24 -34.49 -3.33
N GLN A 134 -6.22 -33.69 -3.76
CA GLN A 134 -7.57 -34.20 -4.09
C GLN A 134 -7.54 -35.23 -5.23
N ILE A 135 -6.85 -34.92 -6.34
CA ILE A 135 -6.70 -35.87 -7.46
C ILE A 135 -6.04 -37.17 -6.99
N ARG A 136 -5.03 -37.08 -6.13
CA ARG A 136 -4.31 -38.25 -5.63
C ARG A 136 -5.18 -39.20 -4.83
N GLU A 137 -6.13 -38.67 -4.05
CA GLU A 137 -7.08 -39.48 -3.29
C GLU A 137 -8.15 -40.11 -4.18
N GLU A 138 -8.61 -39.40 -5.23
CA GLU A 138 -9.55 -39.95 -6.21
C GLU A 138 -8.98 -41.14 -6.99
N ILE A 139 -7.69 -41.12 -7.37
CA ILE A 139 -7.04 -42.21 -8.11
C ILE A 139 -6.80 -43.47 -7.26
N LYS A 140 -6.78 -43.36 -5.93
CA LYS A 140 -6.60 -44.51 -5.01
C LYS A 140 -7.87 -45.32 -4.78
N THR A 141 -9.02 -44.86 -5.27
CA THR A 141 -10.34 -45.49 -5.12
C THR A 141 -10.70 -46.28 -6.39
#